data_AF-A0A3M0ZIM8-F1
#
_entry.id   AF-A0A3M0ZIM8-F1
#
_cell.length_a   1.000
_cell.length_b   1.000
_cell.length_c   1.000
_cell.angle_alpha   90.00
_cell.angle_beta   90.00
_cell.angle_gamma   90.00
#
_symmetry.space_group_name_H-M   'P 1'
#
loop_
_entity.id
_entity.type
_entity.pdbx_description
1 polymer ?
#
loop_
_entity_poly.entity_id
_entity_poly.type
_entity_poly.pdbx_seq_one_letter_code
_entity_poly.pdbx_strand_id
1 'polypeptide(L)'
;MYSDKGYYLTDGAKMEKLLLTILAFLCLNGIAAAQDIYSWTDEHGVVHYSTKKGSSNAKVAKLPKINRGEYKLEGYRETASPDTGGRNVDTAAKGGTEDTSCDSHGGIDCAAGKDSDGSVICSDGYKGATARYKFECSRTRLRIADVSMSKANGSVTVYVRNERSVTAKNPIVTYHGGYRTSIRLYGPSEIKPYEMAQFRIGALKLGKNPSLGKSKFSVTCDNCS
;
A
#
# COMPACT_ATOMS: atom_id res chain seq x y z
N MET A 1 45.93 -60.26 1.48
CA MET A 1 46.29 -58.87 1.81
C MET A 1 45.08 -57.98 1.55
N TYR A 2 44.29 -57.70 2.59
CA TYR A 2 43.14 -56.79 2.52
C TYR A 2 43.64 -55.39 2.86
N SER A 3 43.55 -54.47 1.91
CA SER A 3 43.95 -53.07 2.09
C SER A 3 42.73 -52.29 2.57
N ASP A 4 42.74 -52.01 3.87
CA ASP A 4 41.75 -51.21 4.57
C ASP A 4 41.99 -49.73 4.24
N LYS A 5 41.04 -49.08 3.57
CA LYS A 5 41.07 -47.64 3.28
C LYS A 5 40.02 -46.95 4.15
N GLY A 6 40.48 -46.46 5.29
CA GLY A 6 39.71 -45.57 6.16
C GLY A 6 39.52 -44.19 5.53
N TYR A 7 38.26 -43.78 5.36
CA TYR A 7 37.88 -42.44 4.96
C TYR A 7 37.64 -41.59 6.22
N TYR A 8 38.58 -40.73 6.57
CA TYR A 8 38.36 -39.67 7.55
C TYR A 8 37.65 -38.51 6.86
N LEU A 9 36.35 -38.38 7.11
CA LEU A 9 35.53 -37.24 6.68
C LEU A 9 35.98 -35.97 7.42
N THR A 10 36.70 -35.11 6.71
CA THR A 10 37.01 -33.73 7.11
C THR A 10 35.81 -32.82 6.83
N ASP A 11 34.75 -32.95 7.64
CA ASP A 11 33.45 -32.28 7.40
C ASP A 11 33.17 -31.08 8.33
N GLY A 12 34.21 -30.33 8.73
CA GLY A 12 34.06 -29.12 9.54
C GLY A 12 33.23 -28.03 8.83
N ALA A 13 33.42 -27.84 7.52
CA ALA A 13 32.72 -26.82 6.75
C ALA A 13 31.24 -27.14 6.47
N LYS A 14 30.82 -28.41 6.60
CA LYS A 14 29.40 -28.80 6.43
C LYS A 14 28.58 -28.52 7.68
N MET A 15 29.19 -28.65 8.87
CA MET A 15 28.53 -28.35 10.15
C MET A 15 28.20 -26.87 10.29
N GLU A 16 29.08 -25.97 9.86
CA GLU A 16 28.87 -24.52 9.97
C GLU A 16 27.70 -24.03 9.09
N LYS A 17 27.57 -24.58 7.87
CA LYS A 17 26.45 -24.28 6.96
C LYS A 17 25.12 -24.83 7.47
N LEU A 18 25.12 -26.01 8.12
CA LEU A 18 23.91 -26.59 8.69
C LEU A 18 23.40 -25.74 9.88
N LEU A 19 24.31 -25.27 10.74
CA LEU A 19 23.96 -24.47 11.91
C LEU A 19 23.35 -23.10 11.51
N LEU A 20 23.93 -22.43 10.51
CA LEU A 20 23.40 -21.17 9.97
C LEU A 20 22.02 -21.35 9.32
N THR A 21 21.78 -22.48 8.65
CA THR A 21 20.50 -22.77 8.01
C THR A 21 19.40 -23.02 9.06
N ILE A 22 19.70 -23.74 10.14
CA ILE A 22 18.75 -23.96 11.25
C ILE A 22 18.43 -22.64 11.97
N LEU A 23 19.43 -21.80 12.20
CA LEU A 23 19.23 -20.49 12.86
C LEU A 23 18.37 -19.54 12.02
N ALA A 24 18.58 -19.52 10.69
CA ALA A 24 17.74 -18.73 9.78
C ALA A 24 16.27 -19.20 9.79
N PHE A 25 16.04 -20.52 9.86
CA PHE A 25 14.69 -21.09 9.90
C PHE A 25 13.96 -20.78 11.21
N LEU A 26 14.66 -20.71 12.35
CA LEU A 26 14.07 -20.31 13.63
C LEU A 26 13.64 -18.84 13.67
N CYS A 27 14.37 -17.95 12.99
CA CYS A 27 14.02 -16.52 12.93
C CYS A 27 12.81 -16.22 12.02
N LEU A 28 12.47 -17.10 11.07
CA LEU A 28 11.38 -16.89 10.11
C LEU A 28 10.01 -17.34 10.62
N ASN A 29 9.94 -18.07 11.74
CA ASN A 29 8.69 -18.59 12.31
C ASN A 29 8.07 -17.68 13.39
N GLY A 30 8.46 -16.40 13.44
CA GLY A 30 7.75 -15.39 14.21
C GLY A 30 6.38 -15.10 13.60
N ILE A 31 5.45 -16.06 13.71
CA ILE A 31 4.05 -15.86 13.35
C ILE A 31 3.54 -14.78 14.30
N ALA A 32 3.41 -13.57 13.78
CA ALA A 32 2.70 -12.49 14.45
C ALA A 32 1.23 -12.89 14.50
N ALA A 33 0.85 -13.69 15.51
CA ALA A 33 -0.53 -13.93 15.83
C ALA A 33 -1.13 -12.57 16.21
N ALA A 34 -2.17 -12.17 15.50
CA ALA A 34 -2.93 -10.98 15.86
C ALA A 34 -3.41 -11.16 17.31
N GLN A 35 -2.95 -10.29 18.21
CA GLN A 35 -3.38 -10.34 19.60
C GLN A 35 -4.88 -10.04 19.68
N ASP A 36 -5.59 -10.76 20.56
CA ASP A 36 -6.99 -10.47 20.84
C ASP A 36 -7.15 -9.00 21.27
N ILE A 37 -8.13 -8.32 20.67
CA ILE A 37 -8.57 -7.01 21.15
C ILE A 37 -9.72 -7.24 22.12
N TYR A 38 -9.63 -6.70 23.32
CA TYR A 38 -10.69 -6.73 24.32
C TYR A 38 -11.48 -5.44 24.27
N SER A 39 -12.78 -5.53 24.57
CA SER A 39 -13.67 -4.39 24.77
C SER A 39 -14.42 -4.50 26.09
N TRP A 40 -14.66 -3.36 26.73
CA TRP A 40 -15.52 -3.25 27.91
C TRP A 40 -16.24 -1.91 27.89
N THR A 41 -17.37 -1.84 28.58
CA THR A 41 -18.11 -0.60 28.80
C THR A 41 -17.87 -0.15 30.23
N ASP A 42 -17.53 1.11 30.43
CA ASP A 42 -17.36 1.68 31.77
C ASP A 42 -18.70 2.12 32.39
N GLU A 43 -18.64 2.67 33.60
CA GLU A 43 -19.82 3.14 34.36
C GLU A 43 -20.56 4.30 33.67
N HIS A 44 -19.90 5.00 32.73
CA HIS A 44 -20.47 6.10 31.96
C HIS A 44 -21.04 5.65 30.61
N GLY A 45 -21.04 4.34 30.32
CA GLY A 45 -21.51 3.81 29.05
C GLY A 45 -20.52 3.93 27.89
N VAL A 46 -19.27 4.34 28.15
CA VAL A 46 -18.24 4.48 27.12
C VAL A 46 -17.60 3.13 26.83
N VAL A 47 -17.52 2.76 25.55
CA VAL A 47 -16.87 1.52 25.10
C VAL A 47 -15.38 1.77 24.91
N HIS A 48 -14.55 1.02 25.63
CA HIS A 48 -13.09 1.06 25.55
C HIS A 48 -12.57 -0.18 24.82
N TYR A 49 -11.43 -0.04 24.13
CA TYR A 49 -10.74 -1.13 23.45
C TYR A 49 -9.28 -1.21 23.90
N SER A 50 -8.75 -2.41 24.10
CA SER A 50 -7.35 -2.63 24.49
C SER A 50 -6.83 -3.98 24.04
N THR A 51 -5.53 -4.08 23.77
CA THR A 51 -4.82 -5.35 23.55
C THR A 51 -4.58 -6.11 24.86
N LYS A 52 -4.80 -5.47 26.01
CA LYS A 52 -4.68 -6.08 27.34
C LYS A 52 -6.06 -6.18 27.98
N LYS A 53 -6.32 -7.30 28.65
CA LYS A 53 -7.55 -7.50 29.43
C LYS A 53 -7.49 -6.63 30.70
N GLY A 54 -7.86 -5.36 30.57
CA GLY A 54 -7.72 -4.33 31.61
C GLY A 54 -8.84 -4.32 32.65
N SER A 55 -9.94 -5.03 32.42
CA SER A 55 -11.08 -5.10 33.33
C SER A 55 -11.62 -6.53 33.44
N SER A 56 -12.18 -6.86 34.60
CA SER A 56 -12.82 -8.16 34.86
C SER A 56 -14.04 -8.40 33.96
N ASN A 57 -14.73 -7.33 33.54
CA ASN A 57 -15.87 -7.40 32.62
C ASN A 57 -15.47 -7.34 31.12
N ALA A 58 -14.17 -7.27 30.80
CA ALA A 58 -13.70 -7.18 29.42
C ALA A 58 -13.90 -8.50 28.66
N LYS A 59 -14.47 -8.39 27.46
CA LYS A 59 -14.73 -9.50 26.53
C LYS A 59 -13.94 -9.31 25.25
N VAL A 60 -13.59 -10.41 24.56
CA VAL A 60 -12.94 -10.32 23.24
C VAL A 60 -13.87 -9.58 22.28
N ALA A 61 -13.36 -8.51 21.69
CA ALA A 61 -14.10 -7.63 20.81
C ALA A 61 -14.33 -8.31 19.46
N LYS A 62 -15.59 -8.34 19.01
CA LYS A 62 -15.93 -8.68 17.62
C LYS A 62 -15.83 -7.41 16.78
N LEU A 63 -14.62 -7.09 16.34
CA LEU A 63 -14.41 -5.94 15.47
C LEU A 63 -15.06 -6.21 14.10
N PRO A 64 -15.80 -5.24 13.53
CA PRO A 64 -16.26 -5.38 12.16
C PRO A 64 -15.05 -5.56 11.24
N LYS A 65 -15.18 -6.41 10.22
CA LYS A 65 -14.13 -6.53 9.19
C LYS A 65 -14.06 -5.18 8.46
N ILE A 66 -13.00 -4.42 8.73
CA ILE A 66 -12.79 -3.16 8.03
C ILE A 66 -12.25 -3.49 6.64
N ASN A 67 -13.14 -3.49 5.64
CA ASN A 67 -12.72 -3.51 4.25
C ASN A 67 -12.19 -2.11 3.88
N ARG A 68 -11.04 -2.05 3.20
CA ARG A 68 -10.41 -0.78 2.80
C ARG A 68 -11.31 0.13 1.93
N GLY A 69 -12.44 -0.35 1.41
CA GLY A 69 -13.38 0.44 0.62
C GLY A 69 -14.54 1.07 1.40
N GLU A 70 -14.80 0.65 2.64
CA GLU A 70 -16.05 1.01 3.34
C GLU A 70 -15.91 2.21 4.31
N TYR A 71 -14.70 2.76 4.47
CA TYR A 71 -14.52 3.91 5.35
C TYR A 71 -15.06 5.20 4.70
N LYS A 72 -16.31 5.55 5.01
CA LYS A 72 -16.78 6.94 4.88
C LYS A 72 -16.34 7.69 6.13
N LEU A 73 -15.30 8.51 6.01
CA LEU A 73 -14.93 9.49 7.04
C LEU A 73 -15.99 10.60 7.05
N GLU A 74 -17.13 10.34 7.68
CA GLU A 74 -18.10 11.39 7.99
C GLU A 74 -17.49 12.31 9.05
N GLY A 75 -17.14 13.53 8.64
CA GLY A 75 -16.61 14.56 9.55
C GLY A 75 -15.20 15.06 9.24
N TYR A 76 -14.48 14.47 8.29
CA TYR A 76 -13.33 15.18 7.69
C TYR A 76 -13.87 16.25 6.75
N ARG A 77 -14.29 17.38 7.32
CA ARG A 77 -14.36 18.64 6.58
C ARG A 77 -12.94 18.90 6.15
N GLU A 78 -12.64 18.56 4.91
CA GLU A 78 -11.52 19.11 4.18
C GLU A 78 -11.68 20.62 4.29
N THR A 79 -10.99 21.21 5.27
CA THR A 79 -10.82 22.66 5.33
C THR A 79 -10.07 22.96 4.06
N ALA A 80 -10.82 23.35 3.04
CA ALA A 80 -10.33 23.73 1.73
C ALA A 80 -9.10 24.61 1.97
N SER A 81 -7.93 24.04 1.67
CA SER A 81 -6.71 24.83 1.59
C SER A 81 -7.03 25.90 0.55
N PRO A 82 -6.96 27.20 0.90
CA PRO A 82 -7.20 28.27 -0.06
C PRO A 82 -5.96 28.35 -0.95
N ASP A 83 -5.81 27.37 -1.85
CA ASP A 83 -4.81 27.43 -2.89
C ASP A 83 -5.46 27.98 -4.15
N THR A 84 -5.03 29.19 -4.45
CA THR A 84 -5.39 30.02 -5.59
C THR A 84 -5.17 29.30 -6.92
N GLY A 85 -6.22 29.20 -7.73
CA GLY A 85 -6.11 29.27 -9.19
C GLY A 85 -5.80 28.00 -9.97
N GLY A 86 -5.86 26.82 -9.35
CA GLY A 86 -5.84 25.55 -10.08
C GLY A 86 -7.18 25.26 -10.72
N ARG A 87 -7.29 25.39 -12.05
CA ARG A 87 -8.40 24.87 -12.86
C ARG A 87 -8.74 23.44 -12.39
N ASN A 88 -9.89 23.26 -11.76
CA ASN A 88 -10.44 21.95 -11.41
C ASN A 88 -10.63 21.12 -12.69
N VAL A 89 -9.67 20.27 -13.00
CA VAL A 89 -9.82 19.18 -13.98
C VAL A 89 -10.35 17.91 -13.27
N ASP A 90 -10.50 17.94 -11.94
CA ASP A 90 -10.91 16.76 -11.17
C ASP A 90 -12.44 16.56 -11.07
N THR A 91 -13.25 17.43 -11.69
CA THR A 91 -14.69 17.13 -11.93
C THR A 91 -14.90 16.22 -13.16
N ALA A 92 -13.83 15.76 -13.83
CA ALA A 92 -13.87 14.92 -15.03
C ALA A 92 -13.85 13.39 -14.75
N ALA A 93 -14.20 12.93 -13.54
CA ALA A 93 -14.34 11.49 -13.25
C ALA A 93 -15.62 11.14 -12.46
N LYS A 94 -16.62 12.03 -12.46
CA LYS A 94 -18.02 11.59 -12.54
C LYS A 94 -18.42 11.65 -14.02
N GLY A 95 -17.69 10.88 -14.85
CA GLY A 95 -18.25 10.45 -16.13
C GLY A 95 -19.59 9.79 -15.81
N GLY A 96 -20.63 10.18 -16.55
CA GLY A 96 -22.02 9.96 -16.21
C GLY A 96 -22.30 8.58 -15.62
N THR A 97 -23.25 8.55 -14.71
CA THR A 97 -23.99 7.35 -14.32
C THR A 97 -24.73 6.80 -15.54
N GLU A 98 -24.00 6.39 -16.58
CA GLU A 98 -24.42 5.22 -17.35
C GLU A 98 -24.37 4.11 -16.33
N ASP A 99 -25.54 3.72 -15.83
CA ASP A 99 -25.71 2.55 -14.97
C ASP A 99 -24.95 1.41 -15.61
N THR A 100 -23.75 1.14 -15.08
CA THR A 100 -22.99 0.02 -15.59
C THR A 100 -23.69 -1.18 -14.98
N SER A 101 -23.90 -2.23 -15.76
CA SER A 101 -24.43 -3.47 -15.20
C SER A 101 -23.60 -3.94 -13.99
N CYS A 102 -22.35 -3.48 -13.85
CA CYS A 102 -21.51 -3.77 -12.69
C CYS A 102 -21.90 -3.09 -11.38
N ASP A 103 -22.82 -2.12 -11.36
CA ASP A 103 -23.18 -1.40 -10.14
C ASP A 103 -23.84 -2.34 -9.10
N SER A 104 -24.65 -3.30 -9.56
CA SER A 104 -25.19 -4.38 -8.72
C SER A 104 -24.18 -5.52 -8.44
N HIS A 105 -23.01 -5.48 -9.05
CA HIS A 105 -21.95 -6.50 -9.00
C HIS A 105 -20.66 -5.98 -8.33
N GLY A 106 -20.79 -4.95 -7.48
CA GLY A 106 -19.66 -4.39 -6.71
C GLY A 106 -18.72 -3.48 -7.51
N GLY A 107 -19.12 -3.08 -8.72
CA GLY A 107 -18.36 -2.21 -9.60
C GLY A 107 -17.41 -2.96 -10.54
N ILE A 108 -16.74 -2.20 -11.41
CA ILE A 108 -15.86 -2.72 -12.46
C ILE A 108 -14.55 -3.27 -11.88
N ASP A 109 -14.18 -4.51 -12.23
CA ASP A 109 -12.88 -5.10 -11.94
C ASP A 109 -11.98 -5.11 -13.17
N CYS A 110 -11.21 -4.03 -13.31
CA CYS A 110 -10.23 -3.93 -14.37
C CYS A 110 -9.07 -4.95 -14.25
N ALA A 111 -8.82 -5.54 -13.08
CA ALA A 111 -7.76 -6.54 -12.90
C ALA A 111 -8.13 -7.90 -13.51
N ALA A 112 -9.43 -8.22 -13.56
CA ALA A 112 -9.94 -9.42 -14.22
C ALA A 112 -9.75 -9.39 -15.75
N GLY A 113 -9.44 -8.21 -16.31
CA GLY A 113 -9.25 -8.01 -17.74
C GLY A 113 -10.56 -7.79 -18.48
N LYS A 114 -10.52 -7.99 -19.81
CA LYS A 114 -11.71 -7.90 -20.66
C LYS A 114 -12.42 -9.25 -20.73
N ASP A 115 -13.74 -9.21 -20.83
CA ASP A 115 -14.53 -10.38 -21.20
C ASP A 115 -14.35 -10.74 -22.69
N SER A 116 -14.88 -11.88 -23.10
CA SER A 116 -14.83 -12.43 -24.46
C SER A 116 -15.39 -11.48 -25.53
N ASP A 117 -16.38 -10.66 -25.18
CA ASP A 117 -17.00 -9.66 -26.05
C ASP A 117 -16.33 -8.28 -25.95
N GLY A 118 -15.28 -8.14 -25.13
CA GLY A 118 -14.58 -6.88 -24.87
C GLY A 118 -15.26 -5.97 -23.84
N SER A 119 -16.29 -6.44 -23.14
CA SER A 119 -16.82 -5.77 -21.95
C SER A 119 -15.85 -5.89 -20.76
N VAL A 120 -16.11 -5.12 -19.71
CA VAL A 120 -15.43 -5.30 -18.41
C VAL A 120 -16.01 -6.48 -17.65
N ILE A 121 -15.21 -7.08 -16.78
CA ILE A 121 -15.69 -8.05 -15.79
C ILE A 121 -15.95 -7.29 -14.48
N CYS A 122 -17.04 -7.60 -13.79
CA CYS A 122 -17.37 -6.95 -12.52
C CYS A 122 -16.63 -7.59 -11.33
N SER A 123 -16.67 -6.95 -10.16
CA SER A 123 -15.89 -7.36 -8.97
C SER A 123 -16.29 -8.71 -8.38
N ASP A 124 -17.51 -9.18 -8.64
CA ASP A 124 -17.97 -10.52 -8.27
C ASP A 124 -17.71 -11.59 -9.36
N GLY A 125 -17.11 -11.20 -10.49
CA GLY A 125 -16.84 -12.05 -11.64
C GLY A 125 -17.93 -12.07 -12.72
N TYR A 126 -18.99 -11.25 -12.60
CA TYR A 126 -20.02 -11.14 -13.63
C TYR A 126 -19.44 -10.74 -14.99
N LYS A 127 -19.92 -11.43 -16.02
CA LYS A 127 -19.54 -11.32 -17.44
C LYS A 127 -20.73 -10.82 -18.26
N GLY A 128 -20.46 -10.20 -19.42
CA GLY A 128 -21.48 -9.57 -20.25
C GLY A 128 -21.90 -8.19 -19.73
N ALA A 129 -20.96 -7.45 -19.15
CA ALA A 129 -21.26 -6.12 -18.67
C ALA A 129 -21.57 -5.17 -19.84
N THR A 130 -22.50 -4.23 -19.67
CA THR A 130 -22.79 -3.23 -20.71
C THR A 130 -21.59 -2.29 -20.93
N ALA A 131 -20.80 -2.08 -19.88
CA ALA A 131 -19.60 -1.26 -19.94
C ALA A 131 -18.47 -1.94 -20.73
N ARG A 132 -17.89 -1.22 -21.70
CA ARG A 132 -16.74 -1.69 -22.49
C ARG A 132 -15.44 -1.59 -21.71
N TYR A 133 -14.54 -2.56 -21.90
CA TYR A 133 -13.18 -2.48 -21.37
C TYR A 133 -12.42 -1.38 -22.10
N LYS A 134 -12.34 -0.21 -21.47
CA LYS A 134 -11.64 0.97 -21.99
C LYS A 134 -10.20 0.99 -21.52
N PHE A 135 -9.40 1.83 -22.18
CA PHE A 135 -8.00 2.06 -21.83
C PHE A 135 -7.79 2.50 -20.37
N GLU A 136 -8.79 3.13 -19.77
CA GLU A 136 -8.79 3.49 -18.34
C GLU A 136 -8.69 2.28 -17.41
N CYS A 137 -9.17 1.10 -17.82
CA CYS A 137 -8.98 -0.16 -17.10
C CYS A 137 -7.59 -0.79 -17.29
N SER A 138 -6.77 -0.29 -18.22
CA SER A 138 -5.38 -0.74 -18.37
C SER A 138 -4.38 0.20 -17.73
N ARG A 139 -4.84 1.37 -17.27
CA ARG A 139 -4.01 2.42 -16.71
C ARG A 139 -4.18 2.50 -15.20
N THR A 140 -3.06 2.68 -14.51
CA THR A 140 -3.07 2.99 -13.09
C THR A 140 -3.00 4.51 -12.90
N ARG A 141 -3.44 5.00 -11.74
CA ARG A 141 -3.28 6.39 -11.31
C ARG A 141 -2.62 6.37 -9.95
N LEU A 142 -1.44 6.97 -9.86
CA LEU A 142 -0.71 7.10 -8.60
C LEU A 142 -0.85 8.54 -8.08
N ARG A 143 -1.08 8.67 -6.76
CA ARG A 143 -1.17 9.95 -6.08
C ARG A 143 -0.23 9.99 -4.88
N ILE A 144 0.48 11.11 -4.71
CA ILE A 144 1.26 11.38 -3.49
C ILE A 144 0.28 11.70 -2.36
N ALA A 145 0.08 10.74 -1.45
CA ALA A 145 -0.81 10.87 -0.31
C ALA A 145 -0.21 11.77 0.77
N ASP A 146 1.08 11.59 1.08
CA ASP A 146 1.77 12.31 2.15
C ASP A 146 3.29 12.36 1.96
N VAL A 147 3.94 13.31 2.63
CA VAL A 147 5.40 13.48 2.66
C VAL A 147 5.83 13.73 4.11
N SER A 148 6.73 12.88 4.61
CA SER A 148 7.24 12.95 5.97
C SER A 148 8.76 13.08 5.97
N MET A 149 9.30 13.90 6.87
CA MET A 149 10.74 14.05 7.09
C MET A 149 11.11 13.64 8.51
N SER A 150 12.08 12.75 8.63
CA SER A 150 12.64 12.34 9.92
C SER A 150 13.57 13.43 10.46
N LYS A 151 13.27 13.93 11.66
CA LYS A 151 14.10 14.95 12.33
C LYS A 151 15.48 14.45 12.72
N ALA A 152 15.65 13.14 12.95
CA ALA A 152 16.88 12.58 13.47
C ALA A 152 18.00 12.50 12.41
N ASN A 153 17.64 12.17 11.17
CA ASN A 153 18.61 11.91 10.09
C ASN A 153 18.31 12.69 8.80
N GLY A 154 17.24 13.50 8.77
CA GLY A 154 16.83 14.23 7.58
C GLY A 154 16.36 13.34 6.42
N SER A 155 16.04 12.06 6.67
CA SER A 155 15.50 11.18 5.63
C SER A 155 14.07 11.58 5.29
N VAL A 156 13.73 11.52 4.02
CA VAL A 156 12.37 11.82 3.55
C VAL A 156 11.67 10.55 3.11
N THR A 157 10.43 10.37 3.56
CA THR A 157 9.52 9.29 3.16
C THR A 157 8.32 9.90 2.44
N VAL A 158 8.04 9.42 1.23
CA VAL A 158 6.88 9.79 0.43
C VAL A 158 5.93 8.61 0.38
N TYR A 159 4.66 8.85 0.71
CA TYR A 159 3.62 7.85 0.68
C TYR A 159 2.83 8.01 -0.62
N VAL A 160 2.83 6.98 -1.46
CA VAL A 160 2.13 6.98 -2.75
C VAL A 160 1.00 5.98 -2.70
N ARG A 161 -0.20 6.41 -3.08
CA ARG A 161 -1.40 5.56 -3.17
C ARG A 161 -1.71 5.28 -4.63
N ASN A 162 -2.04 4.02 -4.93
CA ASN A 162 -2.69 3.65 -6.17
C ASN A 162 -4.20 3.90 -6.04
N GLU A 163 -4.78 4.68 -6.94
CA GLU A 163 -6.21 5.04 -6.93
C GLU A 163 -7.06 4.17 -7.85
N ARG A 164 -6.48 3.14 -8.47
CA ARG A 164 -7.14 2.28 -9.44
C ARG A 164 -7.12 0.81 -9.02
N SER A 165 -7.98 0.02 -9.66
CA SER A 165 -8.06 -1.43 -9.54
C SER A 165 -6.94 -2.19 -10.26
N VAL A 166 -5.95 -1.49 -10.82
CA VAL A 166 -4.85 -2.08 -11.63
C VAL A 166 -3.52 -1.90 -10.91
N THR A 167 -2.72 -2.96 -10.79
CA THR A 167 -1.36 -2.89 -10.22
C THR A 167 -0.50 -1.88 -11.00
N ALA A 168 0.12 -0.96 -10.27
CA ALA A 168 1.11 -0.05 -10.84
C ALA A 168 2.47 -0.74 -10.96
N LYS A 169 3.08 -0.71 -12.15
CA LYS A 169 4.36 -1.38 -12.44
C LYS A 169 5.51 -0.38 -12.50
N ASN A 170 6.61 -0.70 -11.83
CA ASN A 170 7.83 0.10 -11.74
C ASN A 170 7.56 1.57 -11.36
N PRO A 171 6.87 1.84 -10.23
CA PRO A 171 6.64 3.19 -9.76
C PRO A 171 7.97 3.90 -9.45
N ILE A 172 8.09 5.13 -9.90
CA ILE A 172 9.25 5.99 -9.69
C ILE A 172 8.76 7.28 -9.04
N VAL A 173 9.28 7.56 -7.86
CA VAL A 173 9.09 8.86 -7.22
C VAL A 173 10.37 9.67 -7.38
N THR A 174 10.25 10.89 -7.89
CA THR A 174 11.37 11.81 -8.07
C THR A 174 11.12 13.06 -7.25
N TYR A 175 12.09 13.42 -6.42
CA TYR A 175 12.17 14.71 -5.75
C TYR A 175 12.82 15.73 -6.69
N HIS A 176 12.16 16.86 -6.89
CA HIS A 176 12.62 18.02 -7.65
C HIS A 176 13.09 19.09 -6.67
N GLY A 177 14.41 19.16 -6.49
CA GLY A 177 15.05 20.15 -5.62
C GLY A 177 15.15 21.54 -6.26
N GLY A 178 16.24 22.25 -5.98
CA GLY A 178 16.58 23.50 -6.66
C GLY A 178 16.95 23.28 -8.13
N TYR A 179 17.65 24.25 -8.72
CA TYR A 179 17.93 24.29 -10.16
C TYR A 179 18.52 22.96 -10.69
N ARG A 180 17.74 22.26 -11.51
CA ARG A 180 18.08 21.00 -12.22
C ARG A 180 18.45 19.79 -11.34
N THR A 181 18.24 19.84 -10.04
CA THR A 181 18.48 18.67 -9.18
C THR A 181 17.22 17.81 -9.09
N SER A 182 17.27 16.61 -9.66
CA SER A 182 16.24 15.58 -9.50
C SER A 182 16.83 14.35 -8.83
N ILE A 183 16.19 13.83 -7.78
CA ILE A 183 16.67 12.64 -7.09
C ILE A 183 15.56 11.60 -7.04
N ARG A 184 15.86 10.39 -7.52
CA ARG A 184 14.95 9.24 -7.46
C ARG A 184 14.93 8.65 -6.06
N LEU A 185 13.74 8.38 -5.55
CA LEU A 185 13.54 7.70 -4.27
C LEU A 185 13.51 6.17 -4.47
N TYR A 186 13.94 5.44 -3.44
CA TYR A 186 13.87 3.99 -3.39
C TYR A 186 12.50 3.53 -2.88
N GLY A 187 11.87 2.58 -3.57
CA GLY A 187 10.58 2.03 -3.18
C GLY A 187 10.34 0.66 -3.84
N PRO A 188 9.15 0.08 -3.66
CA PRO A 188 8.81 -1.21 -4.25
C PRO A 188 8.71 -1.13 -5.78
N SER A 189 8.88 -2.25 -6.46
CA SER A 189 8.72 -2.36 -7.92
C SER A 189 7.25 -2.37 -8.36
N GLU A 190 6.30 -2.55 -7.45
CA GLU A 190 4.87 -2.58 -7.74
C GLU A 190 4.04 -1.95 -6.62
N ILE A 191 2.87 -1.39 -6.96
CA ILE A 191 1.83 -0.98 -6.00
C ILE A 191 0.52 -1.64 -6.38
N LYS A 192 0.03 -2.54 -5.53
CA LYS A 192 -1.22 -3.27 -5.75
C LYS A 192 -2.44 -2.33 -5.83
N PRO A 193 -3.55 -2.81 -6.39
CA PRO A 193 -4.81 -2.07 -6.46
C PRO A 193 -5.21 -1.43 -5.12
N TYR A 194 -5.53 -0.14 -5.13
CA TYR A 194 -5.97 0.63 -3.96
C TYR A 194 -5.00 0.64 -2.75
N GLU A 195 -3.79 0.11 -2.90
CA GLU A 195 -2.79 0.05 -1.84
C GLU A 195 -1.93 1.31 -1.79
N MET A 196 -1.12 1.38 -0.74
CA MET A 196 -0.15 2.44 -0.51
C MET A 196 1.24 1.86 -0.38
N ALA A 197 2.22 2.55 -0.94
CA ALA A 197 3.63 2.22 -0.86
C ALA A 197 4.44 3.38 -0.28
N GLN A 198 5.58 3.06 0.32
CA GLN A 198 6.53 4.02 0.84
C GLN A 198 7.74 4.13 -0.09
N PHE A 199 8.14 5.35 -0.38
CA PHE A 199 9.34 5.68 -1.12
C PHE A 199 10.25 6.50 -0.23
N ARG A 200 11.54 6.16 -0.18
CA ARG A 200 12.50 6.75 0.76
C ARG A 200 13.71 7.29 0.04
N ILE A 201 14.23 8.38 0.57
CA ILE A 201 15.55 8.91 0.26
C ILE A 201 16.30 9.12 1.57
N GLY A 202 17.62 8.94 1.52
CA GLY A 202 18.50 9.23 2.64
C GLY A 202 18.47 10.71 3.04
N ALA A 203 19.40 11.09 3.92
CA ALA A 203 19.52 12.46 4.39
C ALA A 203 19.63 13.45 3.22
N LEU A 204 18.62 14.30 3.06
CA LEU A 204 18.71 15.42 2.12
C LEU A 204 19.37 16.60 2.82
N LYS A 205 20.45 17.13 2.24
CA LYS A 205 21.08 18.38 2.69
C LYS A 205 20.22 19.56 2.25
N LEU A 206 19.10 19.71 2.94
CA LEU A 206 18.20 20.83 2.77
C LEU A 206 18.66 21.97 3.68
N GLY A 207 18.57 23.23 3.20
CA GLY A 207 18.94 24.40 4.00
C GLY A 207 18.13 24.54 5.30
N LYS A 208 18.35 25.60 6.08
CA LYS A 208 17.57 25.84 7.31
C LYS A 208 16.07 25.97 6.95
N ASN A 209 15.28 24.98 7.34
CA ASN A 209 13.81 24.93 7.21
C ASN A 209 13.28 24.74 5.77
N PRO A 210 13.53 23.59 5.14
CA PRO A 210 13.01 23.33 3.80
C PRO A 210 11.51 23.04 3.82
N SER A 211 10.77 23.71 2.93
CA SER A 211 9.41 23.30 2.62
C SER A 211 9.44 22.05 1.73
N LEU A 212 9.08 20.89 2.31
CA LEU A 212 8.91 19.62 1.61
C LEU A 212 7.47 19.44 1.15
N GLY A 213 6.96 20.42 0.39
CA GLY A 213 5.62 20.33 -0.19
C GLY A 213 5.50 19.18 -1.20
N LYS A 214 4.28 18.62 -1.34
CA LYS A 214 3.97 17.57 -2.34
C LYS A 214 4.34 17.98 -3.76
N SER A 215 4.28 19.27 -4.08
CA SER A 215 4.66 19.84 -5.38
C SER A 215 6.13 19.66 -5.75
N LYS A 216 6.99 19.34 -4.77
CA LYS A 216 8.40 19.00 -5.00
C LYS A 216 8.60 17.55 -5.43
N PHE A 217 7.54 16.77 -5.55
CA PHE A 217 7.62 15.36 -5.91
C PHE A 217 6.75 15.09 -7.14
N SER A 218 7.26 14.25 -8.02
CA SER A 218 6.47 13.63 -9.09
C SER A 218 6.48 12.12 -8.92
N VAL A 219 5.40 11.48 -9.34
CA VAL A 219 5.31 10.02 -9.41
C VAL A 219 4.99 9.63 -10.85
N THR A 220 5.74 8.66 -11.38
CA THR A 220 5.51 8.03 -12.68
C THR A 220 5.55 6.52 -12.53
N CYS A 221 5.05 5.78 -13.52
CA CYS A 221 5.17 4.33 -13.59
C CYS A 221 4.92 3.86 -15.04
N ASP A 222 5.25 2.62 -15.37
CA ASP A 222 5.22 2.13 -16.77
C ASP A 222 3.81 2.11 -17.36
N ASN A 223 2.79 1.84 -16.53
CA ASN A 223 1.39 1.83 -16.92
C ASN A 223 0.58 2.98 -16.32
N CYS A 224 1.26 4.06 -15.90
CA CYS A 224 0.62 5.30 -15.45
C CYS A 224 0.27 6.18 -16.65
N SER A 225 -0.80 6.96 -16.53
CA SER A 225 -1.16 8.01 -17.50
C SER A 225 -1.28 9.37 -16.85
#